data_AF-A0A538CWQ7-F1
#
_entry.id   AF-A0A538CWQ7-F1
#
_cell.length_a   1.000
_cell.length_b   1.000
_cell.length_c   1.000
_cell.angle_alpha   90.00
_cell.angle_beta   90.00
_cell.angle_gamma   90.00
#
_symmetry.space_group_name_H-M   'P 1'
#
loop_
_entity.id
_entity.type
_entity.pdbx_description
1 polymer ?
#
loop_
_entity_poly.entity_id
_entity_poly.type
_entity_poly.pdbx_seq_one_letter_code
_entity_poly.pdbx_strand_id
1 'polypeptide(L)'
;MKRFGFDLLFEVQVPRPWTEGKERDKFYEALEQAVFAEQMGFDTVWMVEHHFLQQFAHSSAPEVMLGALSQRTSRIRLGHGVTLLPGAVNHPI
;
A
#
# COMPACT_ATOMS: atom_id res chain seq x y z
N MET A 1 5.67 -27.26 10.87
CA MET A 1 5.87 -27.29 9.40
C MET A 1 5.80 -25.86 8.90
N LYS A 2 6.74 -25.36 8.10
CA LYS A 2 6.65 -23.99 7.54
C LYS A 2 5.58 -23.98 6.45
N ARG A 3 4.58 -23.11 6.58
CA ARG A 3 3.54 -22.89 5.55
C ARG A 3 4.10 -21.91 4.52
N PHE A 4 3.97 -22.24 3.24
CA PHE A 4 4.25 -21.32 2.14
C PHE A 4 3.10 -20.31 2.02
N GLY A 5 3.42 -19.05 1.72
CA GLY A 5 2.45 -17.96 1.67
C GLY A 5 2.65 -17.05 0.47
N PHE A 6 1.60 -16.28 0.15
CA PHE A 6 1.60 -15.31 -0.93
C PHE A 6 1.26 -13.93 -0.38
N ASP A 7 2.09 -12.96 -0.72
CA ASP A 7 1.94 -11.57 -0.31
C ASP A 7 1.68 -10.67 -1.53
N LEU A 8 1.13 -9.49 -1.26
CA LEU A 8 0.89 -8.45 -2.26
C LEU A 8 1.63 -7.17 -1.87
N LEU A 9 2.35 -6.58 -2.82
CA LEU A 9 3.05 -5.31 -2.63
C LEU A 9 2.44 -4.26 -3.55
N PHE A 10 1.98 -3.15 -2.97
CA PHE A 10 1.31 -2.07 -3.71
C PHE A 10 2.24 -0.92 -4.02
N GLU A 11 2.32 -0.60 -5.30
CA GLU A 11 3.07 0.54 -5.84
C GLU A 11 2.18 1.73 -6.21
N VAL A 12 0.84 1.64 -6.08
CA VAL A 12 -0.13 2.72 -6.42
C VAL A 12 0.27 3.48 -7.71
N GLN A 13 0.25 2.78 -8.84
CA GLN A 13 0.77 3.32 -10.11
C GLN A 13 -0.25 4.24 -10.80
N VAL A 14 0.21 5.42 -11.24
CA VAL A 14 -0.61 6.45 -11.90
C VAL A 14 0.09 6.89 -13.21
N PRO A 15 0.11 6.03 -14.24
CA PRO A 15 0.76 6.35 -15.50
C PRO A 15 0.03 7.50 -16.23
N ARG A 16 0.76 8.22 -17.08
CA ARG A 16 0.19 9.27 -17.94
C ARG A 16 -0.78 8.68 -18.99
N PRO A 17 -1.77 9.45 -19.48
CA PRO A 17 -2.06 10.84 -19.11
C PRO A 17 -2.72 10.95 -17.73
N TRP A 18 -2.42 12.04 -17.02
CA TRP A 18 -3.06 12.35 -15.73
C TRP A 18 -4.33 13.14 -15.96
N THR A 19 -5.35 12.78 -15.18
CA THR A 19 -6.65 13.44 -15.16
C THR A 19 -7.02 13.67 -13.71
N GLU A 20 -7.88 14.65 -13.47
CA GLU A 20 -8.43 14.88 -12.14
C GLU A 20 -9.08 13.60 -11.58
N GLY A 21 -8.84 13.30 -10.30
CA GLY A 21 -9.37 12.12 -9.63
C GLY A 21 -8.60 10.81 -9.86
N LYS A 22 -7.65 10.73 -10.80
CA LYS A 22 -6.98 9.46 -11.13
C LYS A 22 -6.19 8.86 -9.97
N GLU A 23 -5.51 9.68 -9.17
CA GLU A 23 -4.78 9.22 -7.98
C GLU A 23 -5.74 8.69 -6.92
N ARG A 24 -6.82 9.42 -6.64
CA ARG A 24 -7.90 9.01 -5.73
C ARG A 24 -8.43 7.64 -6.14
N ASP A 25 -8.76 7.46 -7.42
CA ASP A 25 -9.32 6.21 -7.92
C ASP A 25 -8.32 5.05 -7.74
N LYS A 26 -7.01 5.30 -7.94
CA LYS A 26 -5.97 4.28 -7.70
C LYS A 26 -5.78 3.90 -6.25
N PHE A 27 -5.96 4.83 -5.31
CA PHE A 27 -6.00 4.49 -3.88
C PHE A 27 -7.22 3.63 -3.53
N TYR A 28 -8.42 3.98 -4.02
CA TYR A 28 -9.62 3.17 -3.77
C TYR A 28 -9.51 1.78 -4.41
N GLU A 29 -8.96 1.69 -5.62
CA GLU A 29 -8.69 0.41 -6.29
C GLU A 29 -7.73 -0.45 -5.45
N ALA A 30 -6.66 0.13 -4.89
CA ALA A 30 -5.75 -0.59 -4.00
C ALA A 30 -6.45 -1.10 -2.73
N LEU A 31 -7.36 -0.31 -2.14
CA LEU A 31 -8.18 -0.75 -0.99
C LEU A 31 -9.06 -1.94 -1.37
N GLU A 32 -9.73 -1.89 -2.52
CA GLU A 32 -10.58 -2.98 -3.01
C GLU A 32 -9.77 -4.25 -3.32
N GLN A 33 -8.61 -4.09 -3.96
CA GLN A 33 -7.69 -5.18 -4.26
C GLN A 33 -7.17 -5.87 -3.00
N ALA A 34 -6.86 -5.12 -1.93
CA ALA A 34 -6.42 -5.68 -0.66
C ALA A 34 -7.53 -6.50 0.04
N VAL A 35 -8.77 -6.00 0.04
CA VAL A 35 -9.92 -6.73 0.57
C VAL A 35 -10.16 -8.02 -0.23
N PHE A 36 -10.05 -7.95 -1.55
CA PHE A 36 -10.17 -9.13 -2.41
C PHE A 36 -9.01 -10.11 -2.19
N ALA A 37 -7.78 -9.64 -2.02
CA ALA A 37 -6.62 -10.47 -1.70
C ALA A 37 -6.81 -11.24 -0.38
N GLU A 38 -7.39 -10.60 0.65
CA GLU A 38 -7.80 -11.30 1.86
C GLU A 38 -8.81 -12.42 1.53
N GLN A 39 -9.84 -12.15 0.75
CA GLN A 39 -10.82 -13.19 0.38
C GLN A 39 -10.18 -14.37 -0.36
N MET A 40 -9.14 -14.11 -1.16
CA MET A 40 -8.39 -15.14 -1.90
C MET A 40 -7.32 -15.87 -1.08
N GLY A 41 -7.11 -15.48 0.18
CA GLY A 41 -6.21 -16.18 1.09
C GLY A 41 -4.76 -15.72 1.09
N PHE A 42 -4.48 -14.52 0.57
CA PHE A 42 -3.16 -13.89 0.71
C PHE A 42 -2.82 -13.62 2.19
N ASP A 43 -1.53 -13.62 2.49
CA ASP A 43 -1.00 -13.57 3.85
C ASP A 43 -0.73 -12.14 4.32
N THR A 44 -0.11 -11.30 3.46
CA THR A 44 0.27 -9.93 3.80
C THR A 44 0.05 -8.96 2.65
N VAL A 45 -0.36 -7.74 2.99
CA VAL A 45 -0.31 -6.56 2.14
C VAL A 45 0.83 -5.65 2.61
N TRP A 46 1.69 -5.27 1.67
CA TRP A 46 2.83 -4.38 1.86
C TRP A 46 2.59 -3.06 1.13
N MET A 47 2.60 -1.94 1.86
CA MET A 47 2.58 -0.60 1.28
C MET A 47 4.01 -0.05 1.19
N VAL A 48 4.44 0.35 0.01
CA VAL A 48 5.75 0.99 -0.20
C VAL A 48 5.74 2.44 0.30
N GLU A 49 6.93 2.97 0.56
CA GLU A 49 7.12 4.40 0.82
C GLU A 49 7.99 5.03 -0.26
N HIS A 50 7.44 6.00 -0.97
CA HIS A 50 8.17 6.76 -1.97
C HIS A 50 7.78 8.22 -1.97
N HIS A 51 8.76 9.06 -2.31
CA HIS A 51 8.63 10.49 -2.40
C HIS A 51 9.20 10.96 -3.74
N PHE A 52 8.67 12.05 -4.29
CA PHE A 52 9.17 12.75 -5.50
C PHE A 52 9.01 12.00 -6.84
N LEU A 53 8.27 10.90 -6.87
CA LEU A 53 7.92 10.18 -8.10
C LEU A 53 6.56 10.62 -8.63
N GLN A 54 6.37 10.56 -9.95
CA GLN A 54 5.18 11.13 -10.61
C GLN A 54 4.26 10.11 -11.29
N GLN A 55 4.73 8.90 -11.60
CA GLN A 55 3.95 7.90 -12.34
C GLN A 55 3.80 6.57 -11.59
N PHE A 56 4.63 6.36 -10.57
CA PHE A 56 4.66 5.13 -9.78
C PHE A 56 4.95 5.49 -8.32
N ALA A 57 4.54 4.60 -7.42
CA ALA A 57 4.73 4.72 -5.98
C ALA A 57 4.16 6.01 -5.39
N HIS A 58 2.89 6.30 -5.66
CA HIS A 58 2.18 7.42 -5.06
C HIS A 58 1.77 7.04 -3.62
N SER A 59 2.76 6.89 -2.73
CA SER A 59 2.58 6.44 -1.34
C SER A 59 3.64 7.06 -0.43
N SER A 60 3.53 8.37 -0.19
CA SER A 60 4.46 9.11 0.69
C SER A 60 4.12 8.97 2.18
N ALA A 61 2.94 8.44 2.49
CA ALA A 61 2.42 8.22 3.84
C ALA A 61 1.70 6.85 3.90
N PRO A 62 2.44 5.73 3.74
CA PRO A 62 1.86 4.38 3.65
C PRO A 62 0.98 4.01 4.85
N GLU A 63 1.29 4.52 6.04
CA GLU A 63 0.55 4.31 7.29
C GLU A 63 -0.91 4.77 7.20
N VAL A 64 -1.22 5.79 6.38
CA VAL A 64 -2.60 6.24 6.15
C VAL A 64 -3.40 5.16 5.42
N MET A 65 -2.80 4.54 4.40
CA MET A 65 -3.41 3.43 3.66
C MET A 65 -3.52 2.18 4.53
N LEU A 66 -2.48 1.83 5.28
CA LEU A 66 -2.52 0.71 6.22
C LEU A 66 -3.59 0.91 7.31
N GLY A 67 -3.75 2.14 7.81
CA GLY A 67 -4.83 2.50 8.74
C GLY A 67 -6.22 2.30 8.12
N ALA A 68 -6.42 2.73 6.87
CA ALA A 68 -7.68 2.51 6.15
C ALA A 68 -7.96 1.01 5.90
N LEU A 69 -6.94 0.23 5.56
CA LEU A 69 -7.06 -1.22 5.37
C LEU A 69 -7.41 -1.95 6.67
N SER A 70 -6.89 -1.50 7.81
CA SER A 70 -7.19 -2.10 9.12
C SER A 70 -8.69 -2.15 9.46
N GLN A 71 -9.48 -1.25 8.87
CA GLN A 71 -10.94 -1.20 9.06
C GLN A 71 -11.72 -2.04 8.04
N ARG A 72 -11.05 -2.53 6.99
CA ARG A 72 -11.68 -3.24 5.86
C ARG A 72 -11.29 -4.71 5.78
N THR A 73 -10.23 -5.09 6.47
CA THR A 73 -9.67 -6.46 6.50
C THR A 73 -9.56 -6.95 7.94
N SER A 74 -9.61 -8.26 8.14
CA SER A 74 -9.69 -8.88 9.47
C SER A 74 -8.61 -9.92 9.77
N ARG A 75 -7.94 -10.42 8.73
CA ARG A 75 -7.01 -11.55 8.79
C ARG A 75 -5.69 -11.27 8.07
N ILE A 76 -5.73 -10.65 6.90
CA ILE A 76 -4.52 -10.33 6.13
C ILE A 76 -3.65 -9.39 6.95
N ARG A 77 -2.35 -9.66 6.96
CA ARG A 77 -1.39 -8.83 7.69
C ARG A 77 -1.15 -7.55 6.91
N LEU A 78 -0.91 -6.46 7.63
CA LEU A 78 -0.65 -5.15 7.05
C LEU A 78 0.76 -4.73 7.45
N GLY A 79 1.59 -4.33 6.48
CA GLY A 79 2.98 -3.98 6.72
C GLY A 79 3.51 -2.87 5.82
N HIS A 80 4.54 -2.19 6.32
CA HIS A 80 5.38 -1.32 5.50
C HIS A 80 6.34 -2.18 4.68
N GLY A 81 6.30 -2.05 3.35
CA GLY A 81 7.28 -2.68 2.45
C GLY A 81 8.66 -2.02 2.57
N VAL A 82 8.68 -0.74 2.93
CA VAL A 82 9.87 0.03 3.32
C VAL A 82 9.43 1.21 4.19
N THR A 83 10.31 1.66 5.09
CA THR A 83 10.18 2.94 5.79
C THR A 83 11.49 3.71 5.61
N LEU A 84 11.41 4.96 5.19
CA LEU A 84 12.59 5.78 4.93
C LEU A 84 13.13 6.37 6.23
N LEU A 85 14.33 5.93 6.64
CA LEU A 85 14.98 6.34 7.88
C LEU A 85 15.55 7.78 7.95
N PRO A 86 15.79 8.53 6.85
CA PRO A 86 16.26 9.91 6.98
C PRO A 86 15.30 10.76 7.81
N GLY A 87 15.81 11.41 8.86
CA GLY A 87 15.01 12.22 9.80
C GLY A 87 14.26 13.41 9.18
N ALA A 88 14.65 13.82 7.97
CA ALA A 88 13.94 14.84 7.20
C ALA A 88 12.65 14.30 6.54
N VAL A 89 12.49 12.97 6.47
CA VAL A 89 11.31 12.29 5.91
C VAL A 89 10.46 11.73 7.04
N ASN A 90 11.01 10.82 7.86
CA ASN A 90 10.31 10.23 9.01
C ASN A 90 11.07 10.48 10.30
N HIS A 91 10.33 10.87 11.35
CA HIS A 91 10.86 10.85 12.70
C HIS A 91 10.86 9.40 13.22
N PRO A 92 11.89 8.97 13.97
CA PRO A 92 11.97 7.59 14.48
C PRO A 92 10.98 7.26 15.62
N ILE A 93 10.16 8.23 16.07
CA ILE A 93 9.16 8.12 17.16
C ILE A 93 7.88 8.83 16.73
#